data_AF-A0A920TAW5-F1
#
_entry.id   AF-A0A920TAW5-F1
#
_cell.length_a   1.000
_cell.length_b   1.000
_cell.length_c   1.000
_cell.angle_alpha   90.00
_cell.angle_beta   90.00
_cell.angle_gamma   90.00
#
_symmetry.space_group_name_H-M   'P 1'
#
loop_
_entity.id
_entity.type
_entity.pdbx_description
1 polymer ?
#
loop_
_entity_poly.entity_id
_entity_poly.type
_entity_poly.pdbx_seq_one_letter_code
_entity_poly.pdbx_strand_id
1 'polypeptide(L)'
;MNRPRTRPRSERLAVLYLQLVGASTRRGPTATRVRLLLLAALHASESGWTEEADTCRELVLSTSPHHLIGRFATFADAALSDEFQALVRQLQRQCPQEMAEHLATRQQVDVDIAIREPPRLVARDLIAELATALDSDNA
;
A
#
# COMPACT_ATOMS: atom_id res chain seq x y z
N MET A 1 18.19 13.31 -25.18
CA MET A 1 17.08 14.08 -24.61
C MET A 1 16.05 13.08 -24.08
N ASN A 2 16.15 12.69 -22.81
CA ASN A 2 15.33 11.65 -22.19
C ASN A 2 13.89 12.16 -22.05
N ARG A 3 12.92 11.49 -22.69
CA ARG A 3 11.50 11.73 -22.41
C ARG A 3 11.26 11.51 -20.90
N PRO A 4 10.39 12.29 -20.23
CA PRO A 4 9.88 11.86 -18.93
C PRO A 4 9.20 10.51 -19.18
N ARG A 5 9.81 9.42 -18.70
CA ARG A 5 9.15 8.11 -18.71
C ARG A 5 7.91 8.29 -17.85
N THR A 6 6.73 8.31 -18.46
CA THR A 6 5.48 8.20 -17.72
C THR A 6 5.58 6.93 -16.89
N ARG A 7 5.73 7.08 -15.57
CA ARG A 7 5.87 5.96 -14.66
C ARG A 7 4.63 5.06 -14.77
N PRO A 8 4.78 3.72 -14.73
CA PRO A 8 3.65 2.82 -14.72
C PRO A 8 2.62 3.21 -13.67
N ARG A 9 1.34 2.99 -13.98
CA ARG A 9 0.23 3.34 -13.09
C ARG A 9 0.34 2.61 -11.75
N SER A 10 0.69 1.32 -11.77
CA SER A 10 0.89 0.50 -10.58
C SER A 10 1.94 1.09 -9.65
N GLU A 11 3.09 1.55 -10.19
CA GLU A 11 4.15 2.16 -9.37
C GLU A 11 3.65 3.42 -8.65
N ARG A 12 2.90 4.28 -9.35
CA ARG A 12 2.36 5.51 -8.75
C ARG A 12 1.29 5.21 -7.70
N LEU A 13 0.44 4.22 -7.96
CA LEU A 13 -0.62 3.82 -7.03
C LEU A 13 -0.06 3.19 -5.77
N ALA A 14 0.98 2.36 -5.87
CA ALA A 14 1.66 1.80 -4.71
C ALA A 14 2.12 2.91 -3.76
N VAL A 15 2.78 3.95 -4.29
CA VAL A 15 3.23 5.12 -3.52
C VAL A 15 2.04 5.90 -2.94
N LEU A 16 1.02 6.20 -3.74
CA LEU A 16 -0.16 6.93 -3.29
C LEU A 16 -0.83 6.25 -2.08
N TYR A 17 -1.08 4.95 -2.17
CA TYR A 17 -1.71 4.21 -1.08
C TYR A 17 -0.83 4.14 0.17
N LEU A 18 0.50 4.01 0.04
CA LEU A 18 1.42 4.06 1.18
C LEU A 18 1.42 5.42 1.87
N GLN A 19 1.43 6.52 1.11
CA GLN A 19 1.33 7.85 1.69
C GLN A 19 -0.01 8.05 2.43
N LEU A 20 -1.10 7.53 1.89
CA LEU A 20 -2.40 7.54 2.57
C LEU A 20 -2.41 6.69 3.84
N VAL A 21 -1.64 5.60 3.91
CA VAL A 21 -1.45 4.85 5.16
C VAL A 21 -0.76 5.72 6.21
N GLY A 22 0.33 6.41 5.82
CA GLY A 22 1.06 7.31 6.72
C GLY A 22 0.24 8.51 7.20
N ALA A 23 -0.57 9.08 6.32
CA ALA A 23 -1.45 10.20 6.65
C ALA A 23 -2.75 9.79 7.37
N SER A 24 -3.11 8.50 7.36
CA SER A 24 -4.24 7.98 8.13
C SER A 24 -3.95 8.09 9.62
N THR A 25 -4.74 8.92 10.33
CA THR A 25 -4.54 9.20 11.74
C THR A 25 -4.42 7.92 12.58
N ARG A 26 -3.59 7.95 13.63
CA ARG A 26 -3.40 6.80 14.55
C ARG A 26 -4.71 6.31 15.17
N ARG A 27 -5.70 7.21 15.34
CA ARG A 27 -7.06 6.91 15.84
C ARG A 27 -8.07 6.50 14.76
N GLY A 28 -7.65 6.46 13.49
CA GLY A 28 -8.49 6.02 12.39
C GLY A 28 -8.82 4.52 12.50
N PRO A 29 -9.89 4.05 11.82
CA PRO A 29 -10.27 2.64 11.89
C PRO A 29 -9.14 1.75 11.36
N THR A 30 -8.73 0.75 12.15
CA THR A 30 -7.75 -0.29 11.78
C THR A 30 -8.04 -0.89 10.39
N ALA A 31 -9.31 -1.11 10.08
CA ALA A 31 -9.77 -1.62 8.79
C ALA A 31 -9.39 -0.73 7.60
N THR A 32 -9.35 0.60 7.78
CA THR A 32 -8.90 1.52 6.71
C THR A 32 -7.41 1.36 6.46
N ARG A 33 -6.59 1.30 7.51
CA ARG A 33 -5.14 1.10 7.38
C ARG A 33 -4.82 -0.22 6.67
N VAL A 34 -5.44 -1.31 7.11
CA VAL A 34 -5.29 -2.64 6.49
C VAL A 34 -5.67 -2.61 5.01
N ARG A 35 -6.82 -2.00 4.68
CA ARG A 35 -7.26 -1.87 3.28
C ARG A 35 -6.26 -1.11 2.42
N LEU A 36 -5.74 0.03 2.90
CA LEU A 36 -4.78 0.84 2.16
C LEU A 36 -3.44 0.10 1.98
N LEU A 37 -2.96 -0.60 3.02
CA LEU A 37 -1.76 -1.46 2.92
C LEU A 37 -1.93 -2.58 1.89
N LEU A 38 -3.08 -3.24 1.85
CA LEU A 38 -3.35 -4.30 0.86
C LEU A 38 -3.43 -3.76 -0.57
N LEU A 39 -4.00 -2.56 -0.77
CA LEU A 39 -4.04 -1.91 -2.09
C LEU A 39 -2.63 -1.44 -2.51
N ALA A 40 -1.82 -0.95 -1.57
CA ALA A 40 -0.41 -0.65 -1.83
C ALA A 40 0.37 -1.91 -2.24
N ALA A 41 0.23 -2.99 -1.48
CA ALA A 41 0.90 -4.27 -1.74
C ALA A 41 0.51 -4.88 -3.10
N LEU A 42 -0.77 -4.78 -3.47
CA LEU A 42 -1.25 -5.20 -4.79
C LEU A 42 -0.50 -4.48 -5.91
N HIS A 43 -0.45 -3.15 -5.85
CA HIS A 43 0.20 -2.35 -6.88
C HIS A 43 1.73 -2.46 -6.87
N ALA A 44 2.33 -2.70 -5.69
CA ALA A 44 3.75 -3.03 -5.57
C ALA A 44 4.04 -4.37 -6.26
N SER A 45 3.22 -5.39 -6.01
CA SER A 45 3.32 -6.71 -6.64
C SER A 45 3.16 -6.63 -8.17
N GLU A 46 2.17 -5.89 -8.67
CA GLU A 46 1.98 -5.62 -10.11
C GLU A 46 3.18 -4.90 -10.75
N SER A 47 3.96 -4.17 -9.97
CA SER A 47 5.17 -3.46 -10.40
C SER A 47 6.45 -4.29 -10.26
N GLY A 48 6.35 -5.54 -9.80
CA GLY A 48 7.49 -6.42 -9.54
C GLY A 48 8.26 -6.09 -8.27
N TRP A 49 7.68 -5.31 -7.36
CA TRP A 49 8.27 -4.92 -6.07
C TRP A 49 7.87 -5.94 -5.01
N THR A 50 8.34 -7.18 -5.18
CA THR A 50 7.92 -8.32 -4.36
C THR A 50 8.25 -8.13 -2.88
N GLU A 51 9.44 -7.61 -2.59
CA GLU A 51 9.89 -7.32 -1.22
C GLU A 51 8.97 -6.30 -0.54
N GLU A 52 8.67 -5.19 -1.21
CA GLU A 52 7.78 -4.16 -0.69
C GLU A 52 6.34 -4.65 -0.49
N ALA A 53 5.85 -5.53 -1.38
CA ALA A 53 4.55 -6.17 -1.23
C ALA A 53 4.49 -7.12 -0.02
N ASP A 54 5.57 -7.89 0.21
CA ASP A 54 5.69 -8.79 1.36
C ASP A 54 5.84 -8.01 2.68
N THR A 55 6.59 -6.92 2.70
CA THR A 55 6.65 -6.07 3.90
C THR A 55 5.28 -5.45 4.20
N CYS A 56 4.53 -5.00 3.19
CA CYS A 56 3.15 -4.54 3.41
C CYS A 56 2.24 -5.65 3.98
N ARG A 57 2.43 -6.91 3.54
CA ARG A 57 1.73 -8.07 4.12
C ARG A 57 2.05 -8.24 5.59
N GLU A 58 3.32 -8.13 5.98
CA GLU A 58 3.76 -8.21 7.38
C GLU A 58 3.14 -7.09 8.22
N LEU A 59 3.12 -5.85 7.71
CA LEU A 59 2.45 -4.71 8.38
C LEU A 59 0.94 -4.94 8.55
N VAL A 60 0.29 -5.60 7.60
CA VAL A 60 -1.12 -6.00 7.75
C VAL A 60 -1.27 -7.01 8.88
N LEU A 61 -0.38 -7.99 8.99
CA LEU A 61 -0.44 -9.03 10.01
C LEU A 61 -0.11 -8.52 11.42
N SER A 62 0.82 -7.58 11.55
CA SER A 62 1.09 -6.93 12.83
C SER A 62 -0.11 -6.10 13.30
N THR A 63 -0.86 -5.52 12.36
CA THR A 63 -2.07 -4.73 12.64
C THR A 63 -3.32 -5.61 12.81
N SER A 64 -3.41 -6.74 12.11
CA SER A 64 -4.56 -7.65 12.08
C SER A 64 -4.07 -9.10 11.95
N PRO A 65 -3.70 -9.76 13.06
CA PRO A 65 -3.04 -11.07 13.05
C PRO A 65 -3.86 -12.19 12.42
N HIS A 66 -5.19 -12.09 12.47
CA HIS A 66 -6.12 -13.06 11.91
C HIS A 66 -6.59 -12.70 10.49
N HIS A 67 -5.95 -11.72 9.85
CA HIS A 67 -6.31 -11.33 8.49
C HIS A 67 -6.06 -12.47 7.51
N LEU A 68 -6.94 -12.58 6.50
CA LEU A 68 -6.89 -13.64 5.47
C LEU A 68 -5.50 -13.79 4.82
N ILE A 69 -4.78 -12.67 4.65
CA ILE A 69 -3.45 -12.64 4.05
C ILE A 69 -2.40 -13.50 4.80
N GLY A 70 -2.65 -13.83 6.07
CA GLY A 70 -1.79 -14.69 6.87
C GLY A 70 -1.80 -16.15 6.46
N ARG A 71 -2.77 -16.58 5.65
CA ARG A 71 -2.85 -17.94 5.10
C ARG A 71 -1.86 -18.22 3.97
N PHE A 72 -1.25 -17.18 3.43
CA PHE A 72 -0.32 -17.26 2.30
C PHE A 72 1.10 -16.98 2.78
N ALA A 73 2.10 -17.68 2.21
CA ALA A 73 3.50 -17.51 2.60
C ALA A 73 4.04 -16.16 2.12
N THR A 74 3.71 -15.79 0.87
CA THR A 74 4.04 -14.50 0.27
C THR A 74 2.79 -13.77 -0.22
N PHE A 75 2.91 -12.47 -0.48
CA PHE A 75 1.87 -11.70 -1.14
C PHE A 75 1.66 -12.18 -2.58
N ALA A 76 2.71 -12.65 -3.26
CA ALA A 76 2.60 -13.23 -4.59
C ALA A 76 1.70 -14.48 -4.58
N ASP A 77 1.85 -15.36 -3.58
CA ASP A 77 0.97 -16.53 -3.41
C ASP A 77 -0.48 -16.10 -3.16
N ALA A 78 -0.69 -15.07 -2.34
CA ALA A 78 -2.02 -14.51 -2.12
C ALA A 78 -2.61 -13.97 -3.43
N ALA A 79 -1.83 -13.23 -4.21
CA ALA A 79 -2.28 -12.65 -5.49
C ALA A 79 -2.72 -13.72 -6.51
N LEU A 80 -2.27 -14.97 -6.39
CA LEU A 80 -2.72 -16.07 -7.24
C LEU A 80 -3.99 -16.78 -6.74
N SER A 81 -4.43 -16.49 -5.51
CA SER A 81 -5.58 -17.15 -4.88
C SER A 81 -6.92 -16.50 -5.25
N ASP A 82 -7.91 -17.31 -5.64
CA ASP A 82 -9.27 -16.86 -5.91
C ASP A 82 -9.93 -16.15 -4.71
N GLU A 83 -9.65 -16.63 -3.51
CA GLU A 83 -10.19 -16.07 -2.26
C GLU A 83 -9.65 -14.65 -2.04
N PHE A 84 -8.35 -14.46 -2.24
CA PHE A 84 -7.75 -13.15 -2.12
C PHE A 84 -8.16 -12.22 -3.28
N GLN A 85 -8.30 -12.75 -4.49
CA GLN A 85 -8.83 -11.98 -5.63
C GLN A 85 -10.26 -11.48 -5.39
N ALA A 86 -11.10 -12.27 -4.70
CA ALA A 86 -12.42 -11.81 -4.26
C ALA A 86 -12.33 -10.65 -3.26
N LEU A 87 -11.41 -10.73 -2.29
CA LEU A 87 -11.12 -9.65 -1.36
C LEU A 87 -10.62 -8.39 -2.09
N VAL A 88 -9.67 -8.52 -3.02
CA VAL A 88 -9.13 -7.40 -3.80
C VAL A 88 -10.24 -6.64 -4.52
N ARG A 89 -11.17 -7.34 -5.18
CA ARG A 89 -12.33 -6.71 -5.83
C ARG A 89 -13.18 -5.92 -4.83
N GLN A 90 -13.33 -6.41 -3.60
CA GLN A 90 -14.01 -5.66 -2.55
C GLN A 90 -13.23 -4.43 -2.11
N LEU A 91 -11.91 -4.55 -1.88
CA LEU A 91 -11.05 -3.45 -1.46
C LEU A 91 -11.05 -2.31 -2.50
N GLN A 92 -10.96 -2.65 -3.78
CA GLN A 92 -10.99 -1.68 -4.89
C GLN A 92 -12.34 -0.96 -5.00
N ARG A 93 -13.46 -1.64 -4.71
CA ARG A 93 -14.78 -0.97 -4.63
C ARG A 93 -14.89 -0.03 -3.43
N GLN A 94 -14.27 -0.39 -2.30
CA GLN A 94 -14.28 0.42 -1.09
C GLN A 94 -13.32 1.63 -1.17
N CYS A 95 -12.22 1.51 -1.93
CA CYS A 95 -11.26 2.59 -2.16
C CYS A 95 -10.82 2.62 -3.63
N PRO A 96 -11.69 3.05 -4.56
CA PRO A 96 -11.27 3.21 -5.95
C PRO A 96 -10.20 4.30 -6.04
N GLN A 97 -9.42 4.31 -7.13
CA GLN A 97 -8.36 5.30 -7.32
C GLN A 97 -8.86 6.74 -7.15
N GLU A 98 -10.00 7.10 -7.74
CA GLU A 98 -10.56 8.46 -7.64
C GLU A 98 -10.78 8.86 -6.17
N MET A 99 -11.29 7.93 -5.35
CA MET A 99 -11.44 8.15 -3.91
C MET A 99 -10.07 8.32 -3.23
N ALA A 100 -9.07 7.52 -3.60
CA ALA A 100 -7.72 7.65 -3.07
C ALA A 100 -7.08 9.02 -3.39
N GLU A 101 -7.24 9.50 -4.62
CA GLU A 101 -6.77 10.83 -5.06
C GLU A 101 -7.50 11.97 -4.32
N HIS A 102 -8.81 11.84 -4.13
CA HIS A 102 -9.58 12.77 -3.30
C HIS A 102 -9.11 12.76 -1.84
N LEU A 103 -8.86 11.58 -1.27
CA LEU A 103 -8.32 11.45 0.08
C LEU A 103 -6.93 12.08 0.19
N ALA A 104 -6.08 11.90 -0.82
CA ALA A 104 -4.74 12.47 -0.84
C ALA A 104 -4.79 14.00 -0.86
N THR A 105 -5.69 14.57 -1.66
CA THR A 105 -5.95 16.02 -1.66
C THR A 105 -6.39 16.52 -0.27
N ARG A 106 -7.31 15.80 0.39
CA ARG A 106 -7.79 16.17 1.74
C ARG A 106 -6.72 16.04 2.81
N GLN A 107 -5.84 15.06 2.69
CA GLN A 107 -4.77 14.76 3.65
C GLN A 107 -3.46 15.50 3.30
N GLN A 108 -3.46 16.33 2.26
CA GLN A 108 -2.29 17.07 1.77
C GLN A 108 -1.10 16.16 1.45
N VAL A 109 -1.41 14.97 0.93
CA VAL A 109 -0.42 14.00 0.47
C VAL A 109 0.12 14.41 -0.90
N ASP A 110 1.43 14.29 -1.08
CA ASP A 110 2.11 14.65 -2.32
C ASP A 110 1.98 13.55 -3.38
N VAL A 111 0.93 13.65 -4.19
CA VAL A 111 0.62 12.70 -5.28
C VAL A 111 1.66 12.70 -6.41
N ASP A 112 2.48 13.74 -6.50
CA ASP A 112 3.47 13.92 -7.56
C ASP A 112 4.87 13.43 -7.16
N ILE A 113 5.08 12.98 -5.91
CA ILE A 113 6.38 12.47 -5.45
C ILE A 113 6.88 11.31 -6.34
N ALA A 114 5.98 10.43 -6.78
CA ALA A 114 6.30 9.30 -7.65
C ALA A 114 6.64 9.73 -9.08
N ILE A 115 6.39 10.99 -9.47
CA ILE A 115 6.85 11.56 -10.74
C ILE A 115 8.27 12.11 -10.58
N ARG A 116 8.55 12.77 -9.45
CA ARG A 116 9.82 13.46 -9.21
C ARG A 116 10.93 12.53 -8.73
N GLU A 117 10.58 11.47 -8.02
CA GLU A 117 11.52 10.53 -7.41
C GLU A 117 11.30 9.09 -7.91
N PRO A 118 12.29 8.20 -7.78
CA PRO A 118 12.11 6.78 -8.10
C PRO A 118 11.00 6.17 -7.22
N PRO A 119 9.87 5.71 -7.77
CA PRO A 119 8.71 5.31 -6.98
C PRO A 119 9.00 4.20 -5.97
N ARG A 120 9.83 3.22 -6.35
CA ARG A 120 10.22 2.12 -5.48
C ARG A 120 11.01 2.60 -4.26
N LEU A 121 11.89 3.59 -4.43
CA LEU A 121 12.66 4.17 -3.33
C LEU A 121 11.71 4.84 -2.33
N VAL A 122 10.81 5.69 -2.83
CA VAL A 122 9.79 6.36 -2.01
C VAL A 122 8.93 5.33 -1.28
N ALA A 123 8.47 4.28 -1.96
CA ALA A 123 7.69 3.22 -1.36
C ALA A 123 8.44 2.51 -0.22
N ARG A 124 9.71 2.17 -0.43
CA ARG A 124 10.56 1.54 0.59
C ARG A 124 10.72 2.43 1.82
N ASP A 125 10.99 3.71 1.61
CA ASP A 125 11.21 4.65 2.71
C ASP A 125 9.90 4.88 3.51
N LEU A 126 8.76 5.02 2.83
CA LEU A 126 7.44 5.06 3.47
C LEU A 126 7.14 3.79 4.28
N ILE A 127 7.44 2.61 3.73
CA ILE A 127 7.24 1.33 4.44
C ILE A 127 8.11 1.27 5.71
N ALA A 128 9.37 1.71 5.63
CA ALA A 128 10.26 1.74 6.79
C ALA A 128 9.76 2.69 7.89
N GLU A 129 9.24 3.86 7.52
CA GLU A 129 8.60 4.79 8.46
C GLU A 129 7.36 4.17 9.13
N LEU A 130 6.54 3.47 8.36
CA LEU A 130 5.34 2.79 8.86
C LEU A 130 5.66 1.64 9.81
N ALA A 131 6.69 0.85 9.50
CA ALA A 131 7.16 -0.22 10.39
C ALA A 131 7.63 0.35 11.74
N THR A 132 8.46 1.40 11.70
CA THR A 132 8.95 2.10 12.90
C THR A 132 7.81 2.66 13.75
N ALA A 133 6.78 3.21 13.09
CA ALA A 133 5.61 3.75 13.79
C ALA A 133 4.80 2.67 14.52
N LEU A 134 4.71 1.45 13.98
CA LEU A 134 4.02 0.32 14.60
C LEU A 134 4.81 -0.29 15.77
N ASP A 135 6.14 -0.38 15.65
CA ASP A 135 6.99 -0.88 16.74
C ASP A 135 6.90 0.01 17.97
N SER A 136 6.82 1.33 17.76
CA SER A 136 6.63 2.32 18.83
C SER A 136 5.28 2.21 19.54
N ASP A 137 4.28 1.58 18.92
CA ASP A 137 2.94 1.39 19.51
C ASP A 137 2.84 0.09 20.35
N ASN A 138 3.77 -0.86 20.18
CA ASN A 138 3.82 -2.13 20.92
C ASN A 138 4.79 -2.11 22.12
N ALA A 139 5.52 -1.00 22.33
CA ALA A 139 6.44 -0.79 23.44
C ALA A 139 5.78 -0.05 24.62
#